data_AF-A0A6N8H6T0-F1
#
_entry.id   AF-A0A6N8H6T0-F1
#
_cell.length_a   1.000
_cell.length_b   1.000
_cell.length_c   1.000
_cell.angle_alpha   90.00
_cell.angle_beta   90.00
_cell.angle_gamma   90.00
#
_symmetry.space_group_name_H-M   'P 1'
#
loop_
_entity.id
_entity.type
_entity.pdbx_description
1 polymer ?
#
loop_
_entity_poly.entity_id
_entity_poly.type
_entity_poly.pdbx_seq_one_letter_code
_entity_poly.pdbx_strand_id
1 'polypeptide(L)'
;MFRMTEVVKQLIIINIIFFVGKIIIGQSIIYEYLAFHYFGNPSFKPWQIVSYMFIHADIRHIFFNMLLLFFFGPSLEDQWGGSKFLFFYLSCGVGAILATQGISYFAFHDSLNILATEGYNKADVLAVLNEGKSMVKWEEILTLREFNNLMSYRVIGIGASGAIYGVLAAFAFLFPNREVYLMFVLPVKIKYLIAFYIIGDLISGFKGQMIIGAAGGVGYFGHVGGALIGFLMMLYWKNHQFKNNRWN
;
A
#
# COMPACT_ATOMS: atom_id res chain seq x y z
N MET A 1 -28.13 -5.37 13.37
CA MET A 1 -27.59 -6.41 12.46
C MET A 1 -26.49 -5.75 11.65
N PHE A 2 -25.30 -6.35 11.55
CA PHE A 2 -24.23 -5.79 10.72
C PHE A 2 -24.70 -5.82 9.26
N ARG A 3 -24.83 -4.66 8.60
CA ARG A 3 -25.26 -4.57 7.20
C ARG A 3 -24.02 -4.35 6.33
N MET A 4 -23.76 -5.28 5.42
CA MET A 4 -22.75 -5.10 4.38
C MET A 4 -23.29 -4.12 3.33
N THR A 5 -22.51 -3.09 3.04
CA THR A 5 -22.84 -2.09 2.02
C THR A 5 -22.44 -2.56 0.62
N GLU A 6 -23.05 -2.00 -0.42
CA GLU A 6 -22.95 -2.54 -1.78
C GLU A 6 -21.54 -2.40 -2.37
N VAL A 7 -20.88 -1.25 -2.21
CA VAL A 7 -19.53 -1.05 -2.77
C VAL A 7 -18.50 -1.88 -2.01
N VAL A 8 -18.57 -1.93 -0.68
CA VAL A 8 -17.70 -2.82 0.12
C VAL A 8 -17.85 -4.27 -0.31
N LYS A 9 -19.09 -4.75 -0.49
CA LYS A 9 -19.36 -6.11 -0.99
C LYS A 9 -18.72 -6.35 -2.35
N GLN A 10 -18.89 -5.42 -3.29
CA GLN A 10 -18.31 -5.51 -4.63
C GLN A 10 -16.78 -5.52 -4.59
N LEU A 11 -16.16 -4.67 -3.76
CA LEU A 11 -14.71 -4.64 -3.56
C LEU A 11 -14.19 -5.96 -2.98
N ILE A 12 -14.91 -6.58 -2.05
CA ILE A 12 -14.53 -7.90 -1.52
C ILE A 12 -14.63 -8.97 -2.62
N ILE A 13 -15.75 -9.00 -3.35
CA ILE A 13 -15.98 -9.97 -4.43
C ILE A 13 -14.91 -9.86 -5.52
N ILE A 14 -14.60 -8.65 -5.99
CA ILE A 14 -13.61 -8.47 -7.06
C ILE A 14 -12.21 -8.90 -6.60
N ASN A 15 -11.82 -8.62 -5.34
CA ASN A 15 -10.56 -9.10 -4.78
C ASN A 15 -10.48 -10.64 -4.72
N ILE A 16 -11.58 -11.31 -4.37
CA ILE A 16 -11.66 -12.77 -4.38
C ILE A 16 -11.54 -13.30 -5.82
N ILE A 17 -12.21 -12.66 -6.79
CA ILE A 17 -12.11 -13.04 -8.21
C ILE A 17 -10.66 -12.93 -8.70
N PHE A 18 -9.96 -11.82 -8.42
CA PHE A 18 -8.54 -11.67 -8.80
C PHE A 18 -7.63 -12.68 -8.09
N PHE A 19 -7.91 -13.00 -6.83
CA PHE A 19 -7.14 -14.00 -6.09
C PHE A 19 -7.30 -15.41 -6.67
N VAL A 20 -8.53 -15.81 -6.99
CA VAL A 20 -8.80 -17.09 -7.66
C VAL A 20 -8.23 -17.10 -9.08
N GLY A 21 -8.42 -16.01 -9.83
CA GLY A 21 -7.83 -15.84 -11.16
C GLY A 21 -6.31 -15.98 -11.15
N LYS A 22 -5.64 -15.47 -10.12
CA LYS A 22 -4.19 -15.67 -9.90
C LYS A 22 -3.82 -17.14 -9.74
N ILE A 23 -4.61 -17.91 -8.99
CA ILE A 23 -4.37 -19.34 -8.78
C ILE A 23 -4.54 -20.11 -10.10
N ILE A 24 -5.55 -19.77 -10.90
CA ILE A 24 -5.87 -20.47 -12.15
C ILE A 24 -4.89 -20.12 -13.28
N ILE A 25 -4.63 -18.83 -13.50
CA ILE A 25 -3.79 -18.35 -14.62
C ILE A 25 -2.30 -18.54 -14.31
N GLY A 26 -1.93 -18.47 -13.02
CA GLY A 26 -0.56 -18.58 -12.56
C GLY A 26 -0.01 -17.24 -12.06
N GLN A 27 0.75 -17.32 -10.96
CA GLN A 27 1.26 -16.15 -10.25
C GLN A 27 2.21 -15.30 -11.10
N SER A 28 3.08 -15.93 -11.89
CA SER A 28 4.08 -15.22 -12.70
C SER A 28 3.43 -14.23 -13.67
N ILE A 29 2.45 -14.72 -14.44
CA ILE A 29 1.72 -13.91 -15.44
C ILE A 29 0.99 -12.77 -14.74
N ILE A 30 0.30 -13.06 -13.63
CA ILE A 30 -0.51 -12.06 -12.94
C ILE A 30 0.36 -10.97 -12.30
N TYR A 31 1.54 -11.32 -11.78
CA TYR A 31 2.47 -10.33 -11.23
C TYR A 31 3.14 -9.49 -12.32
N GLU A 32 3.46 -10.10 -13.46
CA GLU A 32 4.00 -9.36 -14.60
C GLU A 32 3.02 -8.27 -15.08
N TYR A 33 1.75 -8.62 -15.23
CA TYR A 33 0.77 -7.70 -15.82
C TYR A 33 0.04 -6.81 -14.80
N LEU A 34 -0.29 -7.31 -13.60
CA LEU A 34 -1.22 -6.63 -12.68
C LEU A 34 -0.60 -6.13 -11.38
N ALA A 35 0.53 -6.67 -10.93
CA ALA A 35 1.30 -6.07 -9.84
C ALA A 35 1.99 -4.80 -10.36
N PHE A 36 2.23 -3.82 -9.50
CA PHE A 36 2.98 -2.65 -9.94
C PHE A 36 4.47 -2.92 -9.91
N HIS A 37 5.17 -2.48 -10.96
CA HIS A 37 6.63 -2.49 -11.03
C HIS A 37 7.18 -1.09 -10.74
N TYR A 38 8.47 -0.98 -10.44
CA TYR A 38 9.14 0.32 -10.41
C TYR A 38 8.93 1.06 -11.73
N PHE A 39 8.57 2.34 -11.70
CA PHE A 39 8.17 3.07 -12.92
C PHE A 39 9.27 3.18 -13.98
N GLY A 40 10.55 3.13 -13.56
CA GLY A 40 11.69 3.09 -14.47
C GLY A 40 12.00 1.71 -15.05
N ASN A 41 11.25 0.66 -14.66
CA ASN A 41 11.39 -0.71 -15.15
C ASN A 41 10.54 -0.91 -16.43
N PRO A 42 11.07 -1.54 -17.50
CA PRO A 42 10.31 -1.83 -18.73
C PRO A 42 9.01 -2.63 -18.53
N SER A 43 8.94 -3.39 -17.43
CA SER A 43 7.76 -4.17 -17.05
C SER A 43 6.60 -3.30 -16.56
N PHE A 44 6.85 -2.04 -16.17
CA PHE A 44 5.81 -1.12 -15.72
C PHE A 44 4.76 -0.89 -16.81
N LYS A 45 3.48 -0.86 -16.40
CA LYS A 45 2.33 -0.58 -17.26
C LYS A 45 1.38 0.42 -16.57
N PRO A 46 0.77 1.38 -17.29
CA PRO A 46 -0.02 2.43 -16.65
C PRO A 46 -1.20 1.95 -15.79
N TRP A 47 -1.86 0.84 -16.15
CA TRP A 47 -2.99 0.31 -15.38
C TRP A 47 -2.58 -0.27 -14.02
N GLN A 48 -1.29 -0.57 -13.82
CA GLN A 48 -0.76 -1.09 -12.57
C GLN A 48 -0.89 -0.11 -11.40
N ILE A 49 -1.13 1.17 -11.67
CA ILE A 49 -1.44 2.18 -10.66
C ILE A 49 -2.73 1.82 -9.89
N VAL A 50 -3.62 1.05 -10.49
CA VAL A 50 -4.89 0.61 -9.87
C VAL A 50 -4.96 -0.90 -9.74
N SER A 51 -4.55 -1.67 -10.74
CA SER A 51 -4.75 -3.13 -10.74
C SER A 51 -4.06 -3.83 -9.57
N TYR A 52 -2.92 -3.30 -9.11
CA TYR A 52 -2.15 -3.88 -8.01
C TYR A 52 -2.95 -4.02 -6.71
N MET A 53 -3.92 -3.12 -6.51
CA MET A 53 -4.79 -3.07 -5.33
C MET A 53 -5.63 -4.33 -5.18
N PHE A 54 -5.79 -5.11 -6.27
CA PHE A 54 -6.61 -6.32 -6.29
C PHE A 54 -5.80 -7.61 -6.25
N ILE A 55 -4.47 -7.52 -6.27
CA ILE A 55 -3.58 -8.68 -6.28
C ILE A 55 -3.10 -8.99 -4.86
N HIS A 56 -3.19 -10.25 -4.45
CA HIS A 56 -2.80 -10.68 -3.10
C HIS A 56 -1.81 -11.86 -3.14
N ALA A 57 -0.85 -11.82 -2.22
CA ALA A 57 0.25 -12.78 -2.13
C ALA A 57 -0.24 -14.20 -1.79
N ASP A 58 -0.98 -14.30 -0.69
CA ASP A 58 -1.42 -15.55 -0.09
C ASP A 58 -2.77 -15.38 0.62
N ILE A 59 -3.30 -16.48 1.15
CA ILE A 59 -4.60 -16.53 1.81
C ILE A 59 -4.64 -15.60 3.04
N ARG A 60 -3.57 -15.53 3.84
CA ARG A 60 -3.53 -14.65 5.01
C ARG A 60 -3.56 -13.19 4.56
N HIS A 61 -2.82 -12.86 3.50
CA HIS A 61 -2.77 -11.51 2.96
C HIS A 61 -4.16 -11.03 2.49
N ILE A 62 -4.89 -11.82 1.69
CA ILE A 62 -6.26 -11.43 1.29
C ILE A 62 -7.23 -11.44 2.47
N PHE A 63 -7.14 -12.44 3.35
CA PHE A 63 -8.04 -12.56 4.50
C PHE A 63 -8.03 -11.30 5.37
N PHE A 64 -6.85 -10.85 5.81
CA PHE A 64 -6.76 -9.67 6.69
C PHE A 64 -7.16 -8.37 5.98
N ASN A 65 -6.83 -8.21 4.69
CA ASN A 65 -7.29 -7.04 3.95
C ASN A 65 -8.82 -6.99 3.87
N MET A 66 -9.44 -8.10 3.48
CA MET A 66 -10.90 -8.16 3.34
C MET A 66 -11.60 -8.08 4.71
N LEU A 67 -11.00 -8.60 5.78
CA LEU A 67 -11.52 -8.49 7.15
C LEU A 67 -11.57 -7.02 7.61
N LEU A 68 -10.49 -6.26 7.39
CA LEU A 68 -10.44 -4.84 7.73
C LEU A 68 -11.43 -4.04 6.87
N LEU A 69 -11.46 -4.29 5.56
CA LEU A 69 -12.42 -3.63 4.67
C LEU A 69 -13.87 -3.95 5.07
N PHE A 70 -14.15 -5.20 5.44
CA PHE A 70 -15.44 -5.65 5.94
C PHE A 70 -15.86 -4.89 7.19
N PHE A 71 -15.01 -4.78 8.22
CA PHE A 71 -15.40 -4.15 9.48
C PHE A 71 -15.48 -2.62 9.43
N PHE A 72 -14.58 -1.98 8.67
CA PHE A 72 -14.44 -0.52 8.71
C PHE A 72 -15.07 0.18 7.50
N GLY A 73 -15.08 -0.46 6.33
CA GLY A 73 -15.62 0.09 5.08
C GLY A 73 -17.09 0.52 5.18
N PRO A 74 -18.02 -0.33 5.65
CA PRO A 74 -19.45 -0.02 5.65
C PRO A 74 -19.80 1.26 6.41
N SER A 75 -19.14 1.52 7.54
CA SER A 75 -19.39 2.74 8.33
C SER A 75 -18.99 4.03 7.59
N LEU A 76 -18.04 3.96 6.67
CA LEU A 76 -17.65 5.09 5.82
C LEU A 76 -18.57 5.20 4.60
N GLU A 77 -18.90 4.07 3.98
CA GLU A 77 -19.85 4.03 2.85
C GLU A 77 -21.23 4.55 3.25
N ASP A 78 -21.76 4.16 4.42
CA ASP A 78 -23.04 4.66 4.93
C ASP A 78 -23.05 6.17 5.15
N GLN A 79 -21.91 6.76 5.56
CA GLN A 79 -21.80 8.20 5.79
C GLN A 79 -21.66 9.02 4.51
N TRP A 80 -21.01 8.47 3.48
CA TRP A 80 -20.63 9.22 2.29
C TRP A 80 -21.40 8.83 1.03
N GLY A 81 -22.04 7.67 1.04
CA GLY A 81 -22.56 6.99 -0.14
C GLY A 81 -21.47 6.25 -0.93
N GLY A 82 -21.91 5.29 -1.73
CA GLY A 82 -21.05 4.36 -2.49
C GLY A 82 -20.00 5.05 -3.37
N SER A 83 -20.41 6.04 -4.19
CA SER A 83 -19.51 6.69 -5.15
C SER A 83 -18.36 7.43 -4.47
N LYS A 84 -18.64 8.12 -3.35
CA LYS A 84 -17.60 8.84 -2.59
C LYS A 84 -16.67 7.88 -1.88
N PHE A 85 -17.22 6.80 -1.30
CA PHE A 85 -16.40 5.76 -0.68
C PHE A 85 -15.48 5.09 -1.69
N LEU A 86 -15.98 4.74 -2.88
CA LEU A 86 -15.16 4.16 -3.95
C LEU A 86 -14.05 5.12 -4.39
N PHE A 87 -14.39 6.39 -4.63
CA PHE A 87 -13.40 7.41 -4.99
C PHE A 87 -12.33 7.57 -3.90
N PHE A 88 -12.72 7.59 -2.63
CA PHE A 88 -11.81 7.67 -1.50
C PHE A 88 -10.89 6.44 -1.44
N TYR A 89 -11.45 5.24 -1.54
CA TYR A 89 -10.73 3.98 -1.51
C TYR A 89 -9.67 3.92 -2.62
N LEU A 90 -10.05 4.22 -3.86
CA LEU A 90 -9.14 4.25 -5.00
C LEU A 90 -8.06 5.34 -4.83
N SER A 91 -8.43 6.53 -4.37
CA SER A 91 -7.46 7.62 -4.13
C SER A 91 -6.41 7.24 -3.09
N CYS A 92 -6.79 6.54 -2.02
CA CYS A 92 -5.85 6.06 -1.02
C CYS A 92 -4.90 4.99 -1.61
N GLY A 93 -5.39 4.10 -2.47
CA GLY A 93 -4.56 3.16 -3.20
C GLY A 93 -3.58 3.85 -4.16
N VAL A 94 -4.03 4.87 -4.91
CA VAL A 94 -3.13 5.68 -5.75
C VAL A 94 -2.08 6.40 -4.91
N GLY A 95 -2.47 6.93 -3.75
CA GLY A 95 -1.57 7.54 -2.78
C GLY A 95 -0.46 6.61 -2.29
N ALA A 96 -0.84 5.36 -1.98
CA ALA A 96 0.08 4.34 -1.52
C ALA A 96 1.15 4.01 -2.57
N ILE A 97 0.78 3.81 -3.84
CA ILE A 97 1.76 3.55 -4.90
C ILE A 97 2.64 4.78 -5.17
N LEU A 98 2.08 5.99 -5.18
CA LEU A 98 2.87 7.21 -5.40
C LEU A 98 3.94 7.41 -4.31
N ALA A 99 3.58 7.24 -3.04
CA ALA A 99 4.53 7.32 -1.93
C ALA A 99 5.64 6.26 -2.08
N THR A 100 5.27 5.04 -2.44
CA THR A 100 6.20 3.93 -2.61
C THR A 100 7.16 4.15 -3.77
N GLN A 101 6.65 4.59 -4.93
CA GLN A 101 7.45 4.88 -6.12
C GLN A 101 8.39 6.07 -5.89
N GLY A 102 7.91 7.12 -5.23
CA GLY A 102 8.72 8.29 -4.89
C GLY A 102 9.91 7.94 -3.99
N ILE A 103 9.68 7.15 -2.94
CA ILE A 103 10.77 6.73 -2.04
C ILE A 103 11.74 5.77 -2.76
N SER A 104 11.22 4.83 -3.53
CA SER A 104 12.03 3.88 -4.30
C SER A 104 12.89 4.61 -5.33
N TYR A 105 12.37 5.68 -5.96
CA TYR A 105 13.11 6.51 -6.90
C TYR A 105 14.39 7.07 -6.29
N PHE A 106 14.26 7.80 -5.18
CA PHE A 106 15.42 8.43 -4.54
C PHE A 106 16.41 7.37 -4.05
N ALA A 107 15.92 6.34 -3.36
CA ALA A 107 16.76 5.25 -2.86
C ALA A 107 17.53 4.52 -3.98
N PHE A 108 16.86 4.21 -5.08
CA PHE A 108 17.46 3.58 -6.26
C PHE A 108 18.54 4.47 -6.89
N HIS A 109 18.22 5.74 -7.14
CA HIS A 109 19.14 6.67 -7.79
C HIS A 109 20.35 7.00 -6.92
N ASP A 110 20.20 7.07 -5.60
CA ASP A 110 21.33 7.23 -4.68
C ASP A 110 22.31 6.05 -4.80
N SER A 111 21.79 4.82 -4.80
CA SER A 111 22.61 3.60 -4.92
C SER A 111 23.27 3.49 -6.31
N LEU A 112 22.55 3.89 -7.35
CA LEU A 112 23.08 3.97 -8.72
C LEU A 112 24.19 5.03 -8.85
N ASN A 113 24.10 6.14 -8.11
CA ASN A 113 25.14 7.17 -8.08
C ASN A 113 26.42 6.68 -7.40
N ILE A 114 26.31 5.87 -6.35
CA ILE A 114 27.49 5.27 -5.68
C ILE A 114 28.24 4.34 -6.64
N LEU A 115 27.52 3.48 -7.39
CA LEU A 115 28.17 2.67 -8.42
C LEU A 115 28.83 3.54 -9.50
N ALA A 116 28.20 4.66 -9.87
CA ALA A 116 28.78 5.58 -10.85
C ALA A 116 30.07 6.24 -10.36
N THR A 117 30.19 6.56 -9.06
CA THR A 117 31.43 7.09 -8.49
C THR A 117 32.55 6.06 -8.46
N GLU A 118 32.22 4.78 -8.38
CA GLU A 118 33.15 3.64 -8.50
C GLU A 118 33.46 3.25 -9.96
N GLY A 119 33.06 4.09 -10.93
CA GLY A 119 33.41 3.94 -12.35
C GLY A 119 32.45 3.08 -13.17
N TYR A 120 31.31 2.65 -12.63
CA TYR A 120 30.30 1.93 -13.40
C TYR A 120 29.45 2.89 -14.25
N ASN A 121 29.27 2.58 -15.52
CA ASN A 121 28.33 3.32 -16.35
C ASN A 121 26.88 2.98 -15.93
N LYS A 122 26.06 4.01 -15.68
CA LYS A 122 24.66 3.84 -15.26
C LYS A 122 23.82 3.07 -16.28
N ALA A 123 24.04 3.27 -17.57
CA ALA A 123 23.31 2.57 -18.62
C ALA A 123 23.61 1.07 -18.60
N ASP A 124 24.86 0.68 -18.37
CA ASP A 124 25.26 -0.72 -18.28
C ASP A 124 24.67 -1.38 -17.02
N VAL A 125 24.67 -0.67 -15.88
CA VAL A 125 24.00 -1.11 -14.66
C VAL A 125 22.51 -1.34 -14.92
N LEU A 126 21.83 -0.39 -15.58
CA LEU A 126 20.42 -0.52 -15.94
C LEU A 126 20.16 -1.67 -16.91
N ALA A 127 21.02 -1.91 -17.89
CA ALA A 127 20.90 -3.03 -18.82
C ALA A 127 20.96 -4.38 -18.09
N VAL A 128 21.92 -4.54 -17.19
CA VAL A 128 22.03 -5.72 -16.32
C VAL A 128 20.80 -5.85 -15.43
N LEU A 129 20.29 -4.73 -14.91
CA LEU A 129 19.11 -4.73 -14.06
C LEU A 129 17.85 -5.19 -14.82
N ASN A 130 17.68 -4.75 -16.07
CA ASN A 130 16.58 -5.10 -16.97
C ASN A 130 16.53 -6.59 -17.31
N GLU A 131 17.69 -7.27 -17.34
CA GLU A 131 17.75 -8.71 -17.56
C GLU A 131 17.43 -9.55 -16.30
N GLY A 132 17.09 -8.91 -15.18
CA GLY A 132 16.86 -9.64 -13.94
C GLY A 132 18.16 -10.13 -13.25
N LYS A 133 19.35 -9.67 -13.68
CA LYS A 133 20.67 -10.06 -13.14
C LYS A 133 21.33 -9.02 -12.22
N SER A 134 22.10 -9.43 -11.22
CA SER A 134 22.95 -8.52 -10.43
C SER A 134 24.41 -8.97 -10.49
N MET A 135 25.36 -8.06 -10.22
CA MET A 135 26.77 -8.42 -10.12
C MET A 135 27.17 -8.60 -8.66
N VAL A 136 27.89 -9.67 -8.34
CA VAL A 136 28.45 -9.93 -6.99
C VAL A 136 29.31 -8.76 -6.53
N LYS A 137 30.07 -8.14 -7.45
CA LYS A 137 30.92 -6.99 -7.16
C LYS A 137 30.15 -5.76 -6.66
N TRP A 138 28.84 -5.64 -6.95
CA TRP A 138 28.03 -4.56 -6.38
C TRP A 138 27.77 -4.75 -4.89
N GLU A 139 27.71 -6.00 -4.41
CA GLU A 139 27.55 -6.32 -2.98
C GLU A 139 28.82 -6.03 -2.17
N GLU A 140 29.98 -5.98 -2.83
CA GLU A 140 31.25 -5.59 -2.21
C GLU A 140 31.38 -4.07 -2.09
N ILE A 141 30.71 -3.32 -2.97
CA ILE A 141 30.76 -1.85 -3.03
C ILE A 141 29.66 -1.22 -2.18
N LEU A 142 28.44 -1.71 -2.33
CA LEU A 142 27.26 -1.17 -1.68
C LEU A 142 27.08 -1.82 -0.31
N THR A 143 26.70 -1.01 0.69
CA THR A 143 26.16 -1.57 1.94
C THR A 143 24.90 -2.39 1.64
N LEU A 144 24.53 -3.30 2.54
CA LEU A 144 23.30 -4.11 2.39
C LEU A 144 22.05 -3.25 2.09
N ARG A 145 21.95 -2.07 2.71
CA ARG A 145 20.84 -1.14 2.49
C ARG A 145 20.86 -0.55 1.08
N GLU A 146 22.01 -0.07 0.62
CA GLU A 146 22.18 0.50 -0.72
C GLU A 146 21.98 -0.58 -1.79
N PHE A 147 22.47 -1.80 -1.55
CA PHE A 147 22.20 -2.91 -2.46
C PHE A 147 20.69 -3.20 -2.54
N ASN A 148 19.99 -3.30 -1.41
CA ASN A 148 18.53 -3.49 -1.41
C ASN A 148 17.78 -2.34 -2.10
N ASN A 149 18.26 -1.10 -1.93
CA ASN A 149 17.73 0.08 -2.61
C ASN A 149 17.95 0.00 -4.13
N LEU A 150 19.12 -0.45 -4.60
CA LEU A 150 19.38 -0.72 -6.02
C LEU A 150 18.44 -1.82 -6.54
N MET A 151 18.24 -2.88 -5.76
CA MET A 151 17.36 -4.00 -6.09
C MET A 151 15.88 -3.63 -6.06
N SER A 152 15.49 -2.48 -5.48
CA SER A 152 14.11 -1.97 -5.53
C SER A 152 13.60 -1.77 -6.96
N TYR A 153 14.51 -1.65 -7.93
CA TYR A 153 14.21 -1.64 -9.37
C TYR A 153 13.38 -2.85 -9.85
N ARG A 154 13.45 -3.97 -9.12
CA ARG A 154 12.74 -5.22 -9.43
C ARG A 154 11.59 -5.53 -8.50
N VAL A 155 11.41 -4.72 -7.46
CA VAL A 155 10.38 -5.01 -6.48
C VAL A 155 9.03 -4.70 -7.10
N ILE A 156 8.14 -5.67 -6.98
CA ILE A 156 6.73 -5.50 -7.30
C ILE A 156 5.96 -5.13 -6.04
N GLY A 157 4.89 -4.36 -6.18
CA GLY A 157 3.93 -4.15 -5.10
C GLY A 157 2.53 -4.62 -5.47
N ILE A 158 1.85 -5.15 -4.45
CA ILE A 158 0.55 -5.80 -4.54
C ILE A 158 -0.24 -5.53 -3.26
N GLY A 159 -1.56 -5.56 -3.36
CA GLY A 159 -2.46 -5.62 -2.21
C GLY A 159 -3.29 -4.36 -2.01
N ALA A 160 -4.47 -4.56 -1.41
CA ALA A 160 -5.42 -3.51 -1.07
C ALA A 160 -5.00 -2.67 0.15
N SER A 161 -3.93 -3.05 0.84
CA SER A 161 -3.59 -2.55 2.17
C SER A 161 -3.36 -1.05 2.24
N GLY A 162 -2.77 -0.43 1.20
CA GLY A 162 -2.64 1.03 1.12
C GLY A 162 -4.00 1.75 1.17
N ALA A 163 -4.99 1.26 0.40
CA ALA A 163 -6.34 1.80 0.43
C ALA A 163 -7.03 1.55 1.78
N ILE A 164 -6.82 0.38 2.37
CA ILE A 164 -7.36 0.01 3.68
C ILE A 164 -6.76 0.89 4.79
N TYR A 165 -5.48 1.22 4.73
CA TYR A 165 -4.87 2.17 5.66
C TYR A 165 -5.49 3.57 5.55
N GLY A 166 -5.87 3.99 4.34
CA GLY A 166 -6.69 5.18 4.12
C GLY A 166 -8.07 5.07 4.80
N VAL A 167 -8.77 3.94 4.63
CA VAL A 167 -10.06 3.66 5.29
C VAL A 167 -9.92 3.70 6.81
N LEU A 168 -8.87 3.07 7.36
CA LEU A 168 -8.57 3.10 8.79
C LEU A 168 -8.31 4.54 9.26
N ALA A 169 -7.44 5.30 8.59
CA ALA A 169 -7.16 6.68 8.93
C ALA A 169 -8.45 7.54 8.96
N ALA A 170 -9.32 7.39 7.96
CA ALA A 170 -10.60 8.09 7.94
C ALA A 170 -11.57 7.64 9.04
N PHE A 171 -11.62 6.34 9.33
CA PHE A 171 -12.42 5.82 10.43
C PHE A 171 -11.94 6.35 11.78
N ALA A 172 -10.62 6.39 12.01
CA ALA A 172 -10.02 6.98 13.21
C ALA A 172 -10.34 8.47 13.34
N PHE A 173 -10.39 9.18 12.21
CA PHE A 173 -10.72 10.60 12.15
C PHE A 173 -12.18 10.87 12.52
N LEU A 174 -13.12 10.07 12.00
CA LEU A 174 -14.55 10.25 12.23
C LEU A 174 -15.03 9.68 13.57
N PHE A 175 -14.44 8.57 14.00
CA PHE A 175 -14.85 7.84 15.20
C PHE A 175 -13.69 7.65 16.20
N PRO A 176 -12.98 8.73 16.60
CA PRO A 176 -11.73 8.64 17.34
C PRO A 176 -11.85 7.94 18.70
N ASN A 177 -13.03 7.97 19.30
CA ASN A 177 -13.30 7.40 20.62
C ASN A 177 -14.06 6.07 20.55
N ARG A 178 -14.32 5.51 19.36
CA ARG A 178 -14.89 4.16 19.26
C ARG A 178 -13.87 3.15 19.76
N GLU A 179 -14.32 2.24 20.60
CA GLU A 179 -13.47 1.21 21.20
C GLU A 179 -13.53 -0.07 20.37
N VAL A 180 -12.36 -0.70 20.24
CA VAL A 180 -12.20 -2.07 19.75
C VAL A 180 -11.54 -2.89 20.85
N TYR A 181 -12.04 -4.11 21.05
CA TYR A 181 -11.55 -5.00 22.10
C TYR A 181 -10.35 -5.79 21.55
N LEU A 182 -9.14 -5.33 21.89
CA LEU A 182 -7.91 -6.04 21.55
C LEU A 182 -7.88 -7.38 22.29
N MET A 183 -7.67 -8.46 21.53
CA MET A 183 -7.72 -9.84 22.04
C MET A 183 -9.00 -10.18 22.81
N PHE A 184 -10.12 -9.49 22.51
CA PHE A 184 -11.41 -9.62 23.21
C PHE A 184 -11.39 -9.20 24.70
N VAL A 185 -10.30 -8.62 25.20
CA VAL A 185 -10.14 -8.30 26.64
C VAL A 185 -9.98 -6.81 26.86
N LEU A 186 -9.08 -6.16 26.12
CA LEU A 186 -8.70 -4.77 26.40
C LEU A 186 -9.42 -3.80 25.45
N PRO A 187 -10.35 -2.97 25.93
CA PRO A 187 -10.93 -1.92 25.10
C PRO A 187 -9.88 -0.85 24.80
N VAL A 188 -9.57 -0.66 23.51
CA VAL A 188 -8.65 0.36 23.04
C VAL A 188 -9.39 1.27 22.08
N LYS A 189 -9.25 2.59 22.28
CA LYS A 189 -9.79 3.57 21.32
C LYS A 189 -9.10 3.42 19.98
N ILE A 190 -9.88 3.37 18.91
CA ILE A 190 -9.40 3.05 17.56
C ILE A 190 -8.31 4.01 17.08
N LYS A 191 -8.34 5.28 17.51
CA LYS A 191 -7.29 6.27 17.17
C LYS A 191 -5.89 5.86 17.63
N TYR A 192 -5.78 5.25 18.82
CA TYR A 192 -4.49 4.82 19.35
C TYR A 192 -4.00 3.58 18.63
N LEU A 193 -4.90 2.63 18.35
CA LEU A 193 -4.56 1.42 17.62
C LEU A 193 -4.07 1.74 16.20
N ILE A 194 -4.79 2.58 15.48
CA ILE A 194 -4.44 2.96 14.11
C ILE A 194 -3.17 3.81 14.07
N ALA A 195 -3.02 4.76 14.98
CA ALA A 195 -1.77 5.53 15.09
C ALA A 195 -0.57 4.63 15.37
N PHE A 196 -0.73 3.64 16.26
CA PHE A 196 0.31 2.66 16.57
C PHE A 196 0.74 1.88 15.32
N TYR A 197 -0.19 1.35 14.52
CA TYR A 197 0.14 0.64 13.29
C TYR A 197 0.81 1.54 12.24
N ILE A 198 0.29 2.76 12.01
CA ILE A 198 0.88 3.69 11.03
C ILE A 198 2.30 4.10 11.44
N ILE A 199 2.52 4.42 12.71
CA ILE A 199 3.85 4.76 13.24
C ILE A 199 4.79 3.55 13.14
N GLY A 200 4.28 2.36 13.46
CA GLY A 200 4.99 1.10 13.32
C GLY A 200 5.52 0.87 11.91
N ASP A 201 4.65 1.04 10.91
CA ASP A 201 5.02 0.92 9.51
C ASP A 201 6.03 2.00 9.10
N LEU A 202 5.85 3.24 9.54
CA LEU A 202 6.79 4.32 9.25
C LEU A 202 8.21 3.99 9.77
N ILE A 203 8.32 3.51 11.01
CA ILE A 203 9.61 3.10 11.59
C ILE A 203 10.18 1.89 10.84
N SER A 204 9.34 0.90 10.52
CA SER A 204 9.74 -0.31 9.78
C SER A 204 10.28 0.03 8.38
N GLY A 205 9.65 0.98 7.69
CA GLY A 205 10.10 1.49 6.39
C GLY A 205 11.49 2.12 6.46
N PHE A 206 11.76 2.98 7.45
CA PHE A 206 13.09 3.61 7.60
C PHE A 206 14.18 2.65 8.07
N LYS A 207 13.83 1.66 8.90
CA LYS A 207 14.79 0.65 9.37
C LYS A 207 15.03 -0.47 8.35
N GLY A 208 14.17 -0.61 7.34
CA GLY A 208 14.23 -1.74 6.40
C GLY A 208 14.01 -3.10 7.06
N GLN A 209 13.40 -3.12 8.25
CA GLN A 209 13.19 -4.31 9.07
C GLN A 209 11.74 -4.38 9.52
N MET A 210 11.22 -5.60 9.63
CA MET A 210 9.89 -5.85 10.16
C MET A 210 9.87 -5.64 11.67
N ILE A 211 9.11 -4.64 12.13
CA ILE A 211 8.89 -4.38 13.55
C ILE A 211 7.47 -4.78 13.95
N ILE A 212 6.49 -4.53 13.08
CA ILE A 212 5.06 -4.78 13.32
C ILE A 212 4.42 -5.32 12.04
N GLY A 213 3.62 -6.40 12.15
CA GLY A 213 2.83 -6.94 11.04
C GLY A 213 3.59 -7.89 10.11
N ALA A 214 3.09 -8.07 8.87
CA ALA A 214 3.55 -9.07 7.91
C ALA A 214 3.93 -8.50 6.52
N ALA A 215 4.11 -7.18 6.40
CA ALA A 215 4.47 -6.57 5.12
C ALA A 215 5.98 -6.72 4.81
N GLY A 216 6.33 -6.85 3.53
CA GLY A 216 7.73 -6.73 3.07
C GLY A 216 8.20 -5.27 3.06
N GLY A 217 9.51 -5.02 2.98
CA GLY A 217 10.13 -3.68 3.15
C GLY A 217 9.51 -2.51 2.37
N VAL A 218 9.04 -2.75 1.15
CA VAL A 218 8.40 -1.73 0.30
C VAL A 218 6.92 -1.49 0.66
N GLY A 219 6.26 -2.44 1.31
CA GLY A 219 4.84 -2.34 1.70
C GLY A 219 4.57 -1.30 2.78
N TYR A 220 5.54 -1.03 3.66
CA TYR A 220 5.38 -0.08 4.77
C TYR A 220 5.10 1.35 4.31
N PHE A 221 5.85 1.84 3.31
CA PHE A 221 5.64 3.18 2.78
C PHE A 221 4.35 3.29 1.98
N GLY A 222 3.92 2.20 1.35
CA GLY A 222 2.59 2.11 0.73
C GLY A 222 1.47 2.30 1.75
N HIS A 223 1.55 1.61 2.89
CA HIS A 223 0.58 1.76 3.97
C HIS A 223 0.53 3.20 4.50
N VAL A 224 1.68 3.80 4.82
CA VAL A 224 1.76 5.19 5.29
C VAL A 224 1.24 6.16 4.23
N GLY A 225 1.61 5.98 2.97
CA GLY A 225 1.14 6.82 1.85
C GLY A 225 -0.37 6.79 1.69
N GLY A 226 -0.98 5.61 1.76
CA GLY A 226 -2.43 5.47 1.72
C GLY A 226 -3.14 6.11 2.92
N ALA A 227 -2.58 5.94 4.13
CA ALA A 227 -3.09 6.58 5.35
C ALA A 227 -3.02 8.11 5.26
N LEU A 228 -1.90 8.64 4.75
CA LEU A 228 -1.67 10.06 4.57
C LEU A 228 -2.68 10.66 3.59
N ILE A 229 -2.86 10.06 2.41
CA ILE A 229 -3.87 10.54 1.45
C ILE A 229 -5.27 10.49 2.05
N GLY A 230 -5.64 9.40 2.72
CA GLY A 230 -6.92 9.30 3.39
C GLY A 230 -7.13 10.41 4.43
N PHE A 231 -6.13 10.68 5.26
CA PHE A 231 -6.18 11.76 6.25
C PHE A 231 -6.29 13.16 5.62
N LEU A 232 -5.51 13.44 4.56
CA LEU A 232 -5.58 14.72 3.85
C LEU A 232 -6.95 14.94 3.19
N MET A 233 -7.53 13.90 2.57
CA MET A 233 -8.89 13.96 2.03
C MET A 233 -9.92 14.23 3.13
N MET A 234 -9.77 13.62 4.31
CA MET A 234 -10.66 13.88 5.45
C MET A 234 -10.57 15.33 5.95
N LEU A 235 -9.37 15.89 6.04
CA LEU A 235 -9.19 17.31 6.38
C LEU A 235 -9.87 18.23 5.35
N TYR A 236 -9.69 17.93 4.06
CA TYR A 236 -10.31 18.69 2.98
C TYR A 236 -11.84 18.60 3.04
N TRP A 237 -12.41 17.41 3.17
CA TRP A 237 -13.87 17.19 3.24
C TRP A 237 -14.49 17.79 4.50
N LYS A 238 -13.83 17.70 5.66
CA LYS A 238 -14.26 18.36 6.91
C LYS A 238 -14.49 19.85 6.70
N ASN A 239 -13.60 20.51 5.96
CA ASN A 239 -13.62 21.95 5.80
C ASN A 239 -14.61 22.45 4.72
N HIS A 240 -14.93 21.61 3.73
CA HIS A 240 -15.70 22.03 2.55
C HIS A 240 -17.09 21.36 2.41
N GLN A 241 -17.31 20.18 2.98
CA GLN A 241 -18.56 19.44 2.79
C GLN A 241 -19.38 19.32 4.07
N PHE A 242 -18.73 19.08 5.20
CA PHE A 242 -19.43 19.02 6.49
C PHE A 242 -19.85 20.40 7.03
N LYS A 243 -19.53 21.51 6.35
CA LYS A 243 -20.07 22.84 6.71
C LYS A 243 -21.45 23.11 6.10
N ASN A 244 -21.75 22.52 4.94
CA ASN A 244 -23.01 22.77 4.23
C ASN A 244 -24.13 21.78 4.60
N ASN A 245 -23.79 20.62 5.17
CA ASN A 245 -24.75 19.58 5.60
C ASN A 245 -24.64 19.26 7.10
N ARG A 246 -24.17 20.20 7.92
CA ARG A 246 -24.12 20.01 9.38
C ARG A 246 -25.51 20.26 9.97
N TRP A 247 -26.24 19.16 10.18
CA TRP A 247 -27.39 19.02 11.10
C TRP A 247 -28.62 19.89 10.78
N ASN A 248 -29.58 19.28 10.09
CA ASN A 248 -30.97 19.32 10.57
C ASN A 248 -31.32 17.90 11.00
#